data_AF-A0A520KT91-F1
#
_entry.id   AF-A0A520KT91-F1
#
_cell.length_a   1.000
_cell.length_b   1.000
_cell.length_c   1.000
_cell.angle_alpha   90.00
_cell.angle_beta   90.00
_cell.angle_gamma   90.00
#
_symmetry.space_group_name_H-M   'P 1'
#
loop_
_entity.id
_entity.type
_entity.pdbx_description
1 polymer ?
#
loop_
_entity_poly.entity_id
_entity_poly.type
_entity_poly.pdbx_seq_one_letter_code
_entity_poly.pdbx_strand_id
1 'polypeptide(L)'
;MKLEHKIGINLTNLPYSLIIVFLCILVALFQVLIPLFTDINIEFINLFGLSRYVLFVQHNIWTIVTYMFLHGNFGHLFFNMIALFFLGPELERRIGRKLFLIVYFVSGILSGVGHILFISNPMIPVIGASGAIFGVLACLAIIAPRMTIYIYFFPIKMIYALLFFILINLIMLPLDTDVAYFAHLIGLIVGSIFGVILNKKAYGPGRI
;
A
#
# COMPACT_ATOMS: atom_id res chain seq x y z
N MET A 1 31.47 -36.66 -2.75
CA MET A 1 30.66 -35.65 -3.45
C MET A 1 29.28 -35.60 -2.79
N LYS A 2 29.04 -34.65 -1.88
CA LYS A 2 27.72 -34.36 -1.31
C LYS A 2 27.54 -32.84 -1.35
N LEU A 3 26.81 -32.35 -2.34
CA LEU A 3 26.34 -30.97 -2.40
C LEU A 3 25.05 -30.91 -1.57
N GLU A 4 25.19 -30.68 -0.28
CA GLU A 4 24.06 -30.27 0.56
C GLU A 4 23.79 -28.79 0.30
N HIS A 5 22.95 -28.50 -0.70
CA HIS A 5 22.40 -27.18 -0.88
C HIS A 5 21.38 -26.95 0.25
N LYS A 6 21.85 -26.49 1.42
CA LYS A 6 20.95 -25.97 2.45
C LYS A 6 20.20 -24.79 1.84
N ILE A 7 18.94 -25.00 1.48
CA ILE A 7 17.97 -23.93 1.20
C ILE A 7 17.62 -23.31 2.56
N GLY A 8 18.59 -22.63 3.17
CA GLY A 8 18.36 -21.82 4.35
C GLY A 8 17.75 -20.51 3.89
N ILE A 9 16.44 -20.33 4.09
CA ILE A 9 15.83 -19.00 3.96
C ILE A 9 16.49 -18.11 5.01
N ASN A 10 17.42 -17.26 4.58
CA ASN A 10 18.04 -16.30 5.47
C ASN A 10 17.06 -15.14 5.70
N LEU A 11 16.32 -15.22 6.81
CA LEU A 11 15.28 -14.26 7.18
C LEU A 11 15.81 -12.81 7.28
N THR A 12 17.12 -12.62 7.49
CA THR A 12 17.74 -11.28 7.55
C THR A 12 17.80 -10.56 6.20
N ASN A 13 17.56 -11.28 5.10
CA ASN A 13 17.61 -10.74 3.74
C ASN A 13 16.25 -10.64 3.05
N LEU A 14 15.15 -10.93 3.75
CA LEU A 14 13.82 -10.76 3.20
C LEU A 14 13.56 -9.28 2.86
N PRO A 15 13.01 -8.97 1.67
CA PRO A 15 12.51 -7.64 1.35
C PRO A 15 11.49 -7.20 2.40
N TYR A 16 11.59 -5.96 2.87
CA TYR A 16 10.66 -5.39 3.83
C TYR A 16 9.22 -5.35 3.30
N SER A 17 9.07 -5.19 1.98
CA SER A 17 7.80 -5.40 1.29
C SER A 17 7.13 -6.75 1.59
N LEU A 18 7.89 -7.85 1.61
CA LEU A 18 7.35 -9.18 1.92
C LEU A 18 7.02 -9.36 3.41
N ILE A 19 7.77 -8.67 4.29
CA ILE A 19 7.43 -8.63 5.71
C ILE A 19 6.07 -7.93 5.90
N ILE A 20 5.83 -6.82 5.19
CA ILE A 20 4.54 -6.13 5.22
C ILE A 20 3.41 -7.02 4.69
N VAL A 21 3.63 -7.75 3.58
CA VAL A 21 2.67 -8.74 3.08
C VAL A 21 2.33 -9.78 4.15
N PHE A 22 3.34 -10.36 4.80
CA PHE A 22 3.15 -11.31 5.89
C PHE A 22 2.34 -10.71 7.06
N LEU A 23 2.66 -9.47 7.46
CA LEU A 23 1.94 -8.79 8.53
C LEU A 23 0.47 -8.53 8.17
N CYS A 24 0.18 -8.10 6.95
CA CYS A 24 -1.21 -7.93 6.48
C CYS A 24 -1.99 -9.25 6.51
N ILE A 25 -1.35 -10.36 6.09
CA ILE A 25 -1.98 -11.68 6.16
C ILE A 25 -2.21 -12.10 7.61
N LEU A 26 -1.24 -11.89 8.49
CA LEU A 26 -1.37 -12.20 9.92
C LEU A 26 -2.51 -11.39 10.58
N VAL A 27 -2.59 -10.09 10.27
CA VAL A 27 -3.69 -9.23 10.75
C VAL A 27 -5.04 -9.70 10.20
N ALA A 28 -5.11 -10.08 8.93
CA ALA A 28 -6.34 -10.64 8.35
C ALA A 28 -6.76 -11.96 9.01
N LEU A 29 -5.80 -12.82 9.41
CA LEU A 29 -6.11 -14.00 10.20
C LEU A 29 -6.72 -13.62 11.55
N PHE A 30 -6.19 -12.61 12.25
CA PHE A 30 -6.81 -12.13 13.48
C PHE A 30 -8.21 -11.54 13.25
N GLN A 31 -8.43 -10.80 12.16
CA GLN A 31 -9.76 -10.28 11.79
C GLN A 31 -10.79 -11.41 11.61
N VAL A 32 -10.38 -12.61 11.16
CA VAL A 32 -11.27 -13.77 11.00
C VAL A 32 -11.39 -14.58 12.29
N LEU A 33 -10.29 -14.78 13.03
CA LEU A 33 -10.26 -15.67 14.18
C LEU A 33 -10.89 -15.04 15.43
N ILE A 34 -10.63 -13.76 15.72
CA ILE A 34 -11.12 -13.11 16.96
C ILE A 34 -12.66 -13.20 17.08
N PRO A 35 -13.44 -12.92 16.02
CA PRO A 35 -14.89 -13.03 16.10
C PRO A 35 -15.44 -14.45 16.21
N LEU A 36 -14.62 -15.48 15.93
CA LEU A 36 -15.03 -16.89 16.12
C LEU A 36 -14.96 -17.31 17.59
N PHE A 37 -14.19 -16.59 18.41
CA PHE A 37 -13.99 -16.90 19.83
C PHE A 37 -14.52 -15.81 20.77
N THR A 38 -14.95 -14.65 20.24
CA THR A 38 -15.45 -13.51 21.00
C THR A 38 -16.54 -12.77 20.20
N ASP A 39 -17.40 -11.98 20.84
CA ASP A 39 -18.40 -11.15 20.15
C ASP A 39 -17.81 -9.84 19.53
N ILE A 40 -16.48 -9.73 19.47
CA ILE A 40 -15.70 -8.51 19.17
C ILE A 40 -15.45 -8.41 17.65
N ASN A 41 -16.48 -8.24 16.84
CA ASN A 41 -16.30 -8.07 15.37
C ASN A 41 -16.24 -6.59 14.97
N ILE A 42 -17.18 -5.78 15.44
CA ILE A 42 -17.27 -4.34 15.10
C ILE A 42 -16.21 -3.53 15.86
N GLU A 43 -15.84 -3.95 17.07
CA GLU A 43 -14.85 -3.22 17.88
C GLU A 43 -13.44 -3.26 17.27
N PHE A 44 -13.08 -4.32 16.55
CA PHE A 44 -11.73 -4.44 15.97
C PHE A 44 -11.48 -3.37 14.89
N ILE A 45 -12.44 -3.15 13.99
CA ILE A 45 -12.34 -2.10 12.97
C ILE A 45 -12.41 -0.71 13.62
N ASN A 46 -13.22 -0.51 14.66
CA ASN A 46 -13.27 0.77 15.37
C ASN A 46 -11.97 1.06 16.14
N LEU A 47 -11.26 0.03 16.58
CA LEU A 47 -10.01 0.19 17.31
C LEU A 47 -8.81 0.46 16.37
N PHE A 48 -8.79 -0.14 15.17
CA PHE A 48 -7.62 -0.12 14.29
C PHE A 48 -7.83 0.57 12.94
N GLY A 49 -9.08 0.80 12.53
CA GLY A 49 -9.44 1.51 11.30
C GLY A 49 -9.40 3.02 11.47
N LEU A 50 -9.14 3.73 10.38
CA LEU A 50 -8.97 5.18 10.40
C LEU A 50 -10.27 5.87 9.98
N SER A 51 -10.88 6.64 10.87
CA SER A 51 -11.99 7.55 10.53
C SER A 51 -11.79 8.91 11.21
N ARG A 52 -12.52 9.95 10.79
CA ARG A 52 -12.46 11.24 11.50
C ARG A 52 -12.92 11.11 12.94
N TYR A 53 -13.97 10.32 13.18
CA TYR A 53 -14.46 10.08 14.53
C TYR A 53 -13.41 9.38 15.40
N VAL A 54 -12.84 8.28 14.90
CA VAL A 54 -11.85 7.49 15.64
C VAL A 54 -10.58 8.29 15.92
N LEU A 55 -10.09 9.09 14.96
CA LEU A 55 -8.89 9.88 15.13
C LEU A 55 -9.10 11.11 16.02
N PHE A 56 -10.14 11.91 15.76
CA PHE A 56 -10.31 13.23 16.39
C PHE A 56 -11.20 13.21 17.64
N VAL A 57 -12.12 12.24 17.77
CA VAL A 57 -13.02 12.14 18.93
C VAL A 57 -12.54 11.08 19.91
N GLN A 58 -12.13 9.90 19.42
CA GLN A 58 -11.62 8.82 20.29
C GLN A 58 -10.11 8.91 20.55
N HIS A 59 -9.39 9.78 19.83
CA HIS A 59 -7.94 10.00 19.99
C HIS A 59 -7.07 8.76 19.76
N ASN A 60 -7.56 7.80 18.94
CA ASN A 60 -6.82 6.59 18.59
C ASN A 60 -5.75 6.90 17.53
N ILE A 61 -4.66 7.56 17.93
CA ILE A 61 -3.62 8.06 17.01
C ILE A 61 -2.90 6.96 16.22
N TRP A 62 -2.88 5.72 16.74
CA TRP A 62 -2.25 4.59 16.04
C TRP A 62 -2.99 4.22 14.75
N THR A 63 -4.27 4.60 14.62
CA THR A 63 -5.09 4.31 13.44
C THR A 63 -4.57 4.94 12.17
N ILE A 64 -3.76 6.01 12.25
CA ILE A 64 -3.10 6.60 11.08
C ILE A 64 -2.13 5.61 10.39
N VAL A 65 -1.69 4.56 11.09
CA VAL A 65 -0.84 3.49 10.56
C VAL A 65 -1.57 2.15 10.51
N THR A 66 -2.29 1.77 11.58
CA THR A 66 -2.86 0.41 11.68
C THR A 66 -3.91 0.11 10.62
N TYR A 67 -4.62 1.12 10.13
CA TYR A 67 -5.62 0.97 9.08
C TYR A 67 -5.05 0.36 7.79
N MET A 68 -3.76 0.60 7.53
CA MET A 68 -3.05 0.09 6.35
C MET A 68 -2.92 -1.44 6.34
N PHE A 69 -3.12 -2.09 7.49
CA PHE A 69 -2.99 -3.54 7.63
C PHE A 69 -4.34 -4.27 7.64
N LEU A 70 -5.44 -3.54 7.85
CA LEU A 70 -6.80 -4.08 7.87
C LEU A 70 -7.34 -4.27 6.46
N HIS A 71 -8.13 -5.33 6.24
CA HIS A 71 -8.80 -5.57 4.96
C HIS A 71 -10.25 -5.98 5.18
N GLY A 72 -11.17 -5.43 4.38
CA GLY A 72 -12.62 -5.65 4.55
C GLY A 72 -13.13 -6.98 4.00
N ASN A 73 -12.41 -7.60 3.07
CA ASN A 73 -12.76 -8.89 2.49
C ASN A 73 -11.54 -9.56 1.84
N PHE A 74 -11.71 -10.84 1.48
CA PHE A 74 -10.65 -11.64 0.84
C PHE A 74 -10.13 -11.03 -0.46
N GLY A 75 -11.01 -10.57 -1.35
CA GLY A 75 -10.62 -9.98 -2.63
C GLY A 75 -9.75 -8.73 -2.45
N HIS A 76 -10.14 -7.85 -1.53
CA HIS A 76 -9.39 -6.66 -1.17
C HIS A 76 -7.99 -7.01 -0.65
N LEU A 77 -7.88 -7.98 0.27
CA LEU A 77 -6.58 -8.49 0.74
C LEU A 77 -5.76 -9.08 -0.43
N PHE A 78 -6.36 -9.98 -1.19
CA PHE A 78 -5.69 -10.73 -2.26
C PHE A 78 -5.05 -9.80 -3.30
N PHE A 79 -5.81 -8.82 -3.82
CA PHE A 79 -5.28 -7.89 -4.82
C PHE A 79 -4.22 -6.94 -4.25
N ASN A 80 -4.37 -6.47 -3.00
CA ASN A 80 -3.33 -5.68 -2.35
C ASN A 80 -2.04 -6.48 -2.16
N MET A 81 -2.14 -7.73 -1.69
CA MET A 81 -0.97 -8.55 -1.42
C MET A 81 -0.26 -8.97 -2.70
N ILE A 82 -0.99 -9.31 -3.76
CA ILE A 82 -0.37 -9.57 -5.08
C ILE A 82 0.34 -8.33 -5.60
N ALA A 83 -0.30 -7.16 -5.56
CA ALA A 83 0.32 -5.93 -6.02
C ALA A 83 1.60 -5.61 -5.23
N LEU A 84 1.56 -5.70 -3.89
CA LEU A 84 2.71 -5.42 -3.05
C LEU A 84 3.82 -6.48 -3.20
N PHE A 85 3.46 -7.75 -3.39
CA PHE A 85 4.40 -8.85 -3.61
C PHE A 85 5.23 -8.65 -4.88
N PHE A 86 4.63 -8.17 -5.97
CA PHE A 86 5.36 -7.92 -7.22
C PHE A 86 6.04 -6.55 -7.26
N LEU A 87 5.36 -5.48 -6.83
CA LEU A 87 5.85 -4.11 -6.96
C LEU A 87 6.82 -3.73 -5.83
N GLY A 88 6.59 -4.24 -4.62
CA GLY A 88 7.35 -3.90 -3.43
C GLY A 88 8.83 -4.27 -3.54
N PRO A 89 9.18 -5.56 -3.74
CA PRO A 89 10.58 -5.98 -3.87
C PRO A 89 11.30 -5.29 -5.02
N GLU A 90 10.61 -5.03 -6.14
CA GLU A 90 11.21 -4.39 -7.30
C GLU A 90 11.52 -2.90 -7.04
N LEU A 91 10.63 -2.16 -6.38
CA LEU A 91 10.95 -0.80 -5.94
C LEU A 91 12.06 -0.82 -4.89
N GLU A 92 11.97 -1.72 -3.90
CA GLU A 92 12.94 -1.86 -2.81
C GLU A 92 14.36 -2.15 -3.32
N ARG A 93 14.49 -2.98 -4.36
CA ARG A 93 15.77 -3.27 -5.03
C ARG A 93 16.37 -2.03 -5.70
N ARG A 94 15.54 -1.12 -6.20
CA ARG A 94 15.98 0.09 -6.93
C ARG A 94 16.35 1.24 -6.00
N ILE A 95 15.58 1.44 -4.93
CA ILE A 95 15.76 2.60 -4.03
C ILE A 95 16.35 2.23 -2.67
N GLY A 96 16.47 0.94 -2.36
CA GLY A 96 16.94 0.43 -1.07
C GLY A 96 15.84 0.33 -0.01
N ARG A 97 16.07 -0.55 0.96
CA ARG A 97 15.07 -0.95 1.98
C ARG A 97 14.51 0.21 2.81
N LYS A 98 15.37 1.13 3.25
CA LYS A 98 14.95 2.28 4.09
C LYS A 98 14.06 3.26 3.34
N LEU A 99 14.41 3.57 2.09
CA LEU A 99 13.63 4.49 1.26
C LEU A 99 12.30 3.85 0.83
N PHE A 100 12.28 2.54 0.57
CA PHE A 100 11.03 1.81 0.35
C PHE A 100 10.04 1.99 1.52
N LEU A 101 10.49 1.82 2.77
CA LEU A 101 9.61 2.03 3.93
C LEU A 101 9.08 3.46 3.99
N ILE A 102 9.92 4.45 3.70
CA ILE A 102 9.48 5.85 3.68
C ILE A 102 8.42 6.05 2.59
N VAL A 103 8.64 5.57 1.37
CA VAL A 103 7.64 5.68 0.29
C VAL A 103 6.34 4.99 0.69
N TYR A 104 6.41 3.76 1.21
CA TYR A 104 5.23 2.99 1.61
C TYR A 104 4.44 3.67 2.73
N PHE A 105 5.07 3.96 3.87
CA PHE A 105 4.38 4.51 5.03
C PHE A 105 3.94 5.96 4.83
N VAL A 106 4.76 6.81 4.20
CA VAL A 106 4.34 8.21 3.96
C VAL A 106 3.18 8.25 2.96
N SER A 107 3.23 7.45 1.88
CA SER A 107 2.11 7.37 0.94
C SER A 107 0.84 6.85 1.62
N GLY A 108 0.95 5.80 2.44
CA GLY A 108 -0.17 5.28 3.22
C GLY A 108 -0.74 6.31 4.19
N ILE A 109 0.07 6.88 5.07
CA ILE A 109 -0.39 7.85 6.08
C ILE A 109 -1.08 9.05 5.41
N LEU A 110 -0.45 9.65 4.40
CA LEU A 110 -1.03 10.81 3.71
C LEU A 110 -2.31 10.44 2.94
N SER A 111 -2.38 9.24 2.35
CA SER A 111 -3.60 8.75 1.68
C SER A 111 -4.75 8.62 2.66
N GLY A 112 -4.52 8.00 3.82
CA GLY A 112 -5.55 7.78 4.83
C GLY A 112 -6.02 9.07 5.47
N VAL A 113 -5.07 9.89 5.95
CA VAL A 113 -5.36 11.20 6.57
C VAL A 113 -6.06 12.11 5.57
N GLY A 114 -5.55 12.21 4.33
CA GLY A 114 -6.17 13.02 3.31
C GLY A 114 -7.55 12.50 2.90
N HIS A 115 -7.79 11.19 2.89
CA HIS A 115 -9.13 10.65 2.64
C HIS A 115 -10.14 11.03 3.72
N ILE A 116 -9.80 10.81 4.99
CA ILE A 116 -10.74 11.08 6.08
C ILE A 116 -11.06 12.58 6.20
N LEU A 117 -10.13 13.47 5.85
CA LEU A 117 -10.36 14.92 5.90
C LEU A 117 -11.40 15.42 4.89
N PHE A 118 -11.61 14.68 3.79
CA PHE A 118 -12.47 15.11 2.68
C PHE A 118 -13.73 14.24 2.48
N ILE A 119 -13.84 13.09 3.14
CA ILE A 119 -15.06 12.26 3.09
C ILE A 119 -16.17 12.87 3.95
N SER A 120 -17.42 12.84 3.46
CA SER A 120 -18.56 13.49 4.12
C SER A 120 -18.98 12.86 5.45
N ASN A 121 -18.96 11.53 5.55
CA ASN A 121 -19.35 10.82 6.76
C ASN A 121 -18.13 10.56 7.67
N PRO A 122 -18.07 11.14 8.88
CA PRO A 122 -16.91 11.00 9.77
C PRO A 122 -16.81 9.63 10.44
N MET A 123 -17.87 8.82 10.39
CA MET A 123 -17.94 7.51 11.04
C MET A 123 -17.38 6.39 10.18
N ILE A 124 -17.35 6.56 8.85
CA ILE A 124 -16.91 5.51 7.93
C ILE A 124 -15.37 5.38 8.02
N PRO A 125 -14.85 4.21 8.45
CA PRO A 125 -13.43 3.98 8.50
C PRO A 125 -12.87 3.64 7.11
N VAL A 126 -11.72 4.21 6.78
CA VAL A 126 -10.86 3.71 5.71
C VAL A 126 -9.96 2.60 6.26
N ILE A 127 -9.85 1.51 5.50
CA ILE A 127 -9.00 0.36 5.78
C ILE A 127 -8.34 -0.10 4.48
N GLY A 128 -7.13 -0.64 4.56
CA GLY A 128 -6.44 -1.24 3.43
C GLY A 128 -5.08 -0.61 3.12
N ALA A 129 -4.18 -1.45 2.60
CA ALA A 129 -2.84 -1.05 2.17
C ALA A 129 -2.82 -0.27 0.85
N SER A 130 -3.95 -0.18 0.14
CA SER A 130 -4.02 0.26 -1.26
C SER A 130 -3.44 1.65 -1.51
N GLY A 131 -3.67 2.63 -0.62
CA GLY A 131 -3.08 3.97 -0.75
C GLY A 131 -1.54 3.95 -0.75
N ALA A 132 -0.94 3.12 0.11
CA ALA A 132 0.51 2.92 0.13
C ALA A 132 1.02 2.18 -1.12
N ILE A 133 0.28 1.17 -1.58
CA ILE A 133 0.61 0.41 -2.79
C ILE A 133 0.54 1.30 -4.04
N PHE A 134 -0.44 2.20 -4.13
CA PHE A 134 -0.52 3.20 -5.19
C PHE A 134 0.68 4.15 -5.17
N GLY A 135 1.17 4.51 -3.98
CA GLY A 135 2.43 5.25 -3.83
C GLY A 135 3.65 4.48 -4.33
N VAL A 136 3.74 3.18 -3.99
CA VAL A 136 4.79 2.29 -4.50
C VAL A 136 4.72 2.18 -6.04
N LEU A 137 3.52 1.95 -6.59
CA LEU A 137 3.29 1.85 -8.03
C LEU A 137 3.72 3.13 -8.76
N ALA A 138 3.27 4.28 -8.28
CA ALA A 138 3.58 5.57 -8.90
C ALA A 138 5.07 5.90 -8.82
N CYS A 139 5.70 5.68 -7.66
CA CYS A 139 7.14 5.88 -7.49
C CYS A 139 7.94 5.01 -8.48
N LEU A 140 7.58 3.73 -8.56
CA LEU A 140 8.22 2.78 -9.48
C LEU A 140 7.98 3.15 -10.95
N ALA A 141 6.80 3.66 -11.29
CA ALA A 141 6.48 4.08 -12.65
C ALA A 141 7.28 5.29 -13.12
N ILE A 142 7.62 6.22 -12.21
CA ILE A 142 8.48 7.35 -12.54
C ILE A 142 9.96 6.94 -12.65
N ILE A 143 10.43 6.04 -11.79
CA ILE A 143 11.84 5.58 -11.79
C ILE A 143 12.12 4.59 -12.94
N ALA A 144 11.13 3.77 -13.31
CA ALA A 144 11.27 2.71 -14.30
C ALA A 144 10.11 2.71 -15.32
N PRO A 145 9.88 3.80 -16.06
CA PRO A 145 8.66 4.01 -16.86
C PRO A 145 8.47 2.99 -17.98
N ARG A 146 9.58 2.41 -18.49
CA ARG A 146 9.58 1.41 -19.57
C ARG A 146 9.55 -0.04 -19.06
N MET A 147 9.66 -0.26 -17.74
CA MET A 147 9.54 -1.59 -17.17
C MET A 147 8.16 -2.16 -17.47
N THR A 148 8.10 -3.41 -17.88
CA THR A 148 6.84 -4.09 -18.20
C THR A 148 6.37 -4.86 -16.97
N ILE A 149 5.11 -4.67 -16.60
CA ILE A 149 4.40 -5.48 -15.63
C ILE A 149 3.22 -6.17 -16.30
N TYR A 150 2.71 -7.23 -15.69
CA TYR A 150 1.48 -7.88 -16.13
C TYR A 150 0.34 -7.41 -15.22
N ILE A 151 -0.68 -6.81 -15.82
CA ILE A 151 -1.98 -6.67 -15.17
C ILE A 151 -2.85 -7.80 -15.72
N TYR A 152 -3.20 -8.75 -14.86
CA TYR A 152 -3.73 -10.06 -15.26
C TYR A 152 -2.80 -10.74 -16.28
N PHE A 153 -3.18 -10.77 -17.55
CA PHE A 153 -2.41 -11.40 -18.64
C PHE A 153 -1.86 -10.39 -19.66
N PHE A 154 -2.10 -9.09 -19.44
CA PHE A 154 -1.70 -8.06 -20.40
C PHE A 154 -0.39 -7.39 -19.96
N PRO A 155 0.69 -7.50 -20.77
CA PRO A 155 1.93 -6.79 -20.50
C PRO A 155 1.72 -5.30 -20.78
N ILE A 156 1.96 -4.46 -19.78
CA ILE A 156 1.90 -3.01 -19.92
C ILE A 156 3.14 -2.36 -19.32
N LYS A 157 3.56 -1.24 -19.91
CA LYS A 157 4.64 -0.43 -19.34
C LYS A 157 4.13 0.25 -18.07
N MET A 158 4.99 0.39 -17.07
CA MET A 158 4.66 1.03 -15.80
C MET A 158 4.06 2.43 -15.97
N ILE A 159 4.54 3.22 -16.95
CA ILE A 159 3.97 4.55 -17.20
C ILE A 159 2.50 4.48 -17.65
N TYR A 160 2.13 3.47 -18.44
CA TYR A 160 0.73 3.27 -18.84
C TYR A 160 -0.10 2.73 -17.68
N ALA A 161 0.46 1.89 -16.81
CA ALA A 161 -0.19 1.46 -15.58
C ALA A 161 -0.52 2.67 -14.67
N LEU A 162 0.44 3.58 -14.49
CA LEU A 162 0.24 4.81 -13.71
C LEU A 162 -0.90 5.66 -14.31
N LEU A 163 -0.86 5.93 -15.61
CA LEU A 163 -1.90 6.73 -16.28
C LEU A 163 -3.27 6.06 -16.19
N PHE A 164 -3.33 4.74 -16.40
CA PHE A 164 -4.56 3.95 -16.25
C PHE A 164 -5.15 4.08 -14.84
N PHE A 165 -4.31 3.91 -13.81
CA PHE A 165 -4.78 4.00 -12.43
C PHE A 165 -5.17 5.42 -12.02
N ILE A 166 -4.49 6.46 -12.52
CA ILE A 166 -4.96 7.84 -12.32
C ILE A 166 -6.35 8.02 -12.93
N LEU A 167 -6.51 7.62 -14.20
CA LEU A 167 -7.75 7.81 -14.93
C LEU A 167 -8.93 7.06 -14.29
N ILE A 168 -8.76 5.79 -13.96
CA ILE A 168 -9.85 4.98 -13.38
C ILE A 168 -10.26 5.51 -12.01
N ASN A 169 -9.31 5.92 -11.15
CA ASN A 169 -9.66 6.48 -9.85
C ASN A 169 -10.38 7.83 -9.98
N LEU A 170 -10.05 8.66 -10.98
CA LEU A 170 -10.79 9.91 -11.25
C LEU A 170 -12.21 9.64 -11.76
N ILE A 171 -12.38 8.68 -12.68
CA ILE A 171 -13.69 8.32 -13.23
C ILE A 171 -14.60 7.74 -12.15
N MET A 172 -14.04 6.95 -11.24
CA MET A 172 -14.80 6.25 -10.21
C MET A 172 -15.04 7.10 -8.94
N LEU A 173 -14.25 8.16 -8.72
CA LEU A 173 -14.37 9.07 -7.57
C LEU A 173 -15.80 9.58 -7.28
N PRO A 174 -16.63 9.97 -8.25
CA PRO A 174 -17.99 10.45 -7.98
C PRO A 174 -19.01 9.33 -7.72
N LEU A 175 -18.64 8.05 -7.88
CA LEU A 175 -19.54 6.93 -7.66
C LEU A 175 -19.59 6.54 -6.19
N ASP A 176 -20.79 6.26 -5.69
CA ASP A 176 -21.01 5.78 -4.34
C ASP A 176 -20.66 4.29 -4.24
N THR A 177 -19.43 4.01 -3.79
CA THR A 177 -18.90 2.65 -3.64
C THR A 177 -18.07 2.56 -2.37
N ASP A 178 -17.81 1.34 -1.89
CA ASP A 178 -16.96 1.09 -0.71
C ASP A 178 -15.45 1.29 -0.97
N VAL A 179 -15.05 1.80 -2.14
CA VAL A 179 -13.65 2.00 -2.53
C VAL A 179 -13.20 3.43 -2.27
N ALA A 180 -12.11 3.58 -1.51
CA ALA A 180 -11.53 4.88 -1.17
C ALA A 180 -10.71 5.50 -2.34
N TYR A 181 -11.34 5.79 -3.48
CA TYR A 181 -10.68 6.33 -4.68
C TYR A 181 -9.87 7.61 -4.42
N PHE A 182 -10.34 8.48 -3.53
CA PHE A 182 -9.58 9.68 -3.14
C PHE A 182 -8.27 9.34 -2.41
N ALA A 183 -8.27 8.31 -1.55
CA ALA A 183 -7.05 7.82 -0.89
C ALA A 183 -6.04 7.33 -1.93
N HIS A 184 -6.50 6.57 -2.94
CA HIS A 184 -5.66 6.08 -4.02
C HIS A 184 -5.02 7.21 -4.83
N LEU A 185 -5.76 8.26 -5.16
CA LEU A 185 -5.24 9.44 -5.87
C LEU A 185 -4.15 10.14 -5.07
N ILE A 186 -4.32 10.29 -3.76
CA ILE A 186 -3.28 10.86 -2.89
C ILE A 186 -2.03 9.97 -2.89
N GLY A 187 -2.20 8.65 -2.78
CA GLY A 187 -1.11 7.68 -2.88
C GLY A 187 -0.34 7.84 -4.20
N LEU A 188 -1.04 7.89 -5.33
CA LEU A 188 -0.47 8.11 -6.66
C LEU A 188 0.32 9.43 -6.74
N ILE A 189 -0.21 10.52 -6.16
CA ILE A 189 0.45 11.83 -6.13
C ILE A 189 1.72 11.77 -5.29
N VAL A 190 1.64 11.29 -4.05
CA VAL A 190 2.77 11.21 -3.11
C VAL A 190 3.87 10.32 -3.69
N GLY A 191 3.50 9.15 -4.22
CA GLY A 191 4.44 8.24 -4.89
C GLY A 191 5.12 8.86 -6.10
N SER A 192 4.38 9.60 -6.94
CA SER A 192 4.94 10.30 -8.10
C SER A 192 5.98 11.35 -7.67
N ILE A 193 5.68 12.10 -6.61
CA ILE A 193 6.61 13.09 -6.02
C ILE A 193 7.91 12.40 -5.57
N PHE A 194 7.80 11.30 -4.81
CA PHE A 194 8.97 10.51 -4.42
C PHE A 194 9.75 9.99 -5.65
N GLY A 195 9.03 9.49 -6.65
CA GLY A 195 9.62 9.03 -7.91
C GLY A 195 10.47 10.11 -8.57
N VAL A 196 9.96 11.34 -8.68
CA VAL A 196 10.70 12.48 -9.26
C VAL A 196 11.94 12.83 -8.42
N ILE A 197 11.80 12.90 -7.08
CA ILE A 197 12.89 13.23 -6.16
C ILE A 197 14.02 12.20 -6.26
N LEU A 198 13.68 10.91 -6.26
CA LEU A 198 14.64 9.82 -6.27
C LEU A 198 15.28 9.61 -7.65
N ASN A 199 14.53 9.82 -8.73
CA ASN A 199 15.08 9.73 -10.09
C ASN A 199 16.15 10.81 -10.34
N LYS A 200 15.94 12.04 -9.86
CA LYS A 200 16.94 13.13 -9.97
C LYS A 200 18.26 12.81 -9.23
N LYS A 201 18.20 12.07 -8.12
CA LYS A 201 19.41 11.64 -7.39
C LYS A 201 20.21 10.56 -8.11
N ALA A 202 19.55 9.75 -8.96
CA ALA A 202 20.21 8.71 -9.75
C ALA A 202 20.98 9.29 -10.95
N TYR A 203 20.55 10.43 -11.50
CA TYR A 203 21.11 11.08 -12.70
C TYR A 203 21.66 12.50 -12.45
N GLY A 204 22.03 12.84 -11.22
CA GLY A 204 22.59 14.15 -10.89
C GLY A 204 23.98 14.38 -11.52
N PRO A 205 24.36 15.65 -11.81
CA PRO A 205 25.68 15.99 -12.36
C PRO A 205 26.76 15.58 -11.35
N GLY A 206 27.50 14.51 -11.64
CA GLY A 206 28.52 13.94 -10.76
C GLY A 206 28.55 12.40 -10.68
N ARG A 207 27.70 11.69 -11.44
CA ARG A 207 27.70 10.21 -11.52
C ARG A 207 27.75 9.66 -12.95
N ILE A 208 28.25 10.43 -13.91
CA ILE A 208 28.58 9.98 -15.27
C ILE A 208 30.09 10.08 -15.46
#